data_AF-A0A2G9PBU4-F1
#
_entry.id   AF-A0A2G9PBU4-F1
#
_cell.length_a   1.000
_cell.length_b   1.000
_cell.length_c   1.000
_cell.angle_alpha   90.00
_cell.angle_beta   90.00
_cell.angle_gamma   90.00
#
_symmetry.space_group_name_H-M   'P 1'
#
loop_
_entity.id
_entity.type
_entity.pdbx_description
1 polymer ?
#
loop_
_entity_poly.entity_id
_entity_poly.type
_entity_poly.pdbx_seq_one_letter_code
_entity_poly.pdbx_strand_id
1 'polypeptide(L)'
;MEKQMKEGGILAIQKTGNVSFYTASRSEKYLLEKKLYNIRQLHESGLIEYIRIELSNPAIVLFGSYARGEDTEESDIDIYIETPSKNKAVLAKYEKQLKRKIQVFQHKNIKEITNLHLANNIINGLTLNNYIEVFT
;
A
#
# COMPACT_ATOMS: atom_id res chain seq x y z
N MET A 1 -9.98 6.02 -25.40
CA MET A 1 -9.43 5.46 -24.14
C MET A 1 -8.04 4.84 -24.36
N GLU A 2 -7.88 3.80 -25.19
CA GLU A 2 -6.57 3.16 -25.43
C GLU A 2 -5.50 4.09 -26.00
N LYS A 3 -5.86 4.97 -26.96
CA LYS A 3 -4.96 5.96 -27.54
C LYS A 3 -4.43 6.97 -26.50
N GLN A 4 -5.29 7.41 -25.59
CA GLN A 4 -4.94 8.34 -24.51
C GLN A 4 -4.05 7.71 -23.44
N MET A 5 -4.23 6.41 -23.15
CA MET A 5 -3.38 5.68 -22.18
C MET A 5 -1.99 5.38 -22.75
N LYS A 6 -1.87 5.20 -24.08
CA LYS A 6 -0.57 5.13 -24.79
C LYS A 6 0.15 6.47 -24.76
N GLU A 7 -0.52 7.53 -25.22
CA GLU A 7 0.05 8.89 -25.23
C GLU A 7 0.40 9.36 -23.82
N GLY A 8 -0.35 8.88 -22.83
CA GLY A 8 -0.09 9.11 -21.41
C GLY A 8 1.04 8.30 -20.80
N GLY A 9 1.68 7.37 -21.52
CA GLY A 9 2.82 6.58 -21.00
C GLY A 9 2.45 5.51 -19.98
N ILE A 10 1.19 5.09 -19.90
CA ILE A 10 0.66 4.11 -18.91
C ILE A 10 0.79 2.67 -19.43
N LEU A 11 0.68 2.49 -20.75
CA LEU A 11 0.74 1.17 -21.40
C LEU A 11 2.04 1.01 -22.20
N ALA A 12 2.72 -0.12 -22.02
CA ALA A 12 3.75 -0.63 -22.93
C ALA A 12 3.13 -1.63 -23.91
N ILE A 13 3.72 -1.75 -25.09
CA ILE A 13 3.24 -2.63 -26.16
C ILE A 13 4.35 -3.60 -26.51
N GLN A 14 4.07 -4.90 -26.45
CA GLN A 14 4.90 -5.94 -27.06
C GLN A 14 4.17 -6.50 -28.27
N LYS A 15 4.87 -6.64 -29.40
CA LYS A 15 4.32 -7.27 -30.60
C LYS A 15 4.92 -8.65 -30.78
N THR A 16 4.08 -9.66 -30.99
CA THR A 16 4.50 -11.01 -31.39
C THR A 16 3.63 -11.43 -32.57
N GLY A 17 4.25 -11.52 -33.75
CA GLY A 17 3.51 -11.72 -35.01
C GLY A 17 2.51 -10.58 -35.25
N ASN A 18 1.25 -10.92 -35.55
CA ASN A 18 0.16 -9.96 -35.76
C ASN A 18 -0.57 -9.55 -34.46
N VAL A 19 -0.14 -10.06 -33.30
CA VAL A 19 -0.79 -9.80 -32.01
C VAL A 19 -0.02 -8.71 -31.26
N SER A 20 -0.75 -7.74 -30.71
CA SER A 20 -0.21 -6.70 -29.82
C SER A 20 -0.62 -6.99 -28.38
N PHE A 21 0.36 -7.26 -27.52
CA PHE A 21 0.20 -7.39 -26.08
C PHE A 21 0.39 -6.03 -25.42
N TYR A 22 -0.53 -5.68 -24.53
CA TYR A 22 -0.47 -4.46 -23.73
C TYR A 22 -0.06 -4.82 -22.31
N THR A 23 1.01 -4.22 -21.82
CA THR A 23 1.50 -4.39 -20.45
C THR A 23 1.56 -3.05 -19.73
N ALA A 24 1.63 -3.07 -18.40
CA ALA A 24 1.92 -1.86 -17.64
C ALA A 24 3.32 -1.36 -18.01
N SER A 25 3.44 -0.09 -18.39
CA SER A 25 4.72 0.50 -18.83
C SER A 25 5.77 0.58 -17.72
N ARG A 26 5.36 0.44 -16.44
CA ARG A 26 6.16 0.71 -15.24
C ARG A 26 6.91 2.06 -15.29
N SER A 27 6.39 3.01 -16.07
CA SER A 27 6.92 4.38 -16.12
C SER A 27 6.66 5.08 -14.78
N GLU A 28 7.43 6.14 -14.49
CA GLU A 28 7.23 6.95 -13.28
C GLU A 28 5.77 7.45 -13.16
N LYS A 29 5.18 7.87 -14.30
CA LYS A 29 3.79 8.27 -14.36
C LYS A 29 2.82 7.13 -14.05
N TYR A 30 3.05 5.94 -14.60
CA TYR A 30 2.24 4.75 -14.25
C TYR A 30 2.33 4.47 -12.74
N LEU A 31 3.53 4.49 -12.17
CA LEU A 31 3.74 4.21 -10.74
C LEU A 31 3.05 5.25 -9.85
N LEU A 32 3.08 6.53 -10.22
CA LEU A 32 2.36 7.59 -9.53
C LEU A 32 0.85 7.36 -9.55
N GLU A 33 0.27 7.12 -10.73
CA GLU A 33 -1.18 6.84 -10.87
C GLU A 33 -1.58 5.59 -10.08
N LYS A 34 -0.76 4.54 -10.16
CA LYS A 34 -0.98 3.29 -9.45
C LYS A 34 -0.94 3.48 -7.93
N LYS A 35 0.02 4.26 -7.43
CA LYS A 35 0.13 4.65 -6.02
C LYS A 35 -1.11 5.41 -5.55
N LEU A 36 -1.58 6.40 -6.31
CA LEU A 36 -2.78 7.17 -5.97
C LEU A 36 -4.04 6.29 -5.97
N TYR A 37 -4.18 5.42 -6.97
CA TYR A 37 -5.26 4.44 -7.03
C TYR A 37 -5.27 3.54 -5.79
N ASN A 38 -4.12 2.97 -5.44
CA ASN A 38 -3.95 2.11 -4.27
C ASN A 38 -4.36 2.79 -2.97
N ILE A 39 -3.90 4.02 -2.73
CA ILE A 39 -4.28 4.82 -1.55
C ILE A 39 -5.80 5.04 -1.54
N ARG A 40 -6.37 5.41 -2.68
CA ARG A 40 -7.82 5.62 -2.82
C ARG A 40 -8.62 4.37 -2.46
N GLN A 41 -8.21 3.20 -2.94
CA GLN A 41 -8.87 1.92 -2.61
C GLN A 41 -8.86 1.65 -1.10
N LEU A 42 -7.75 1.96 -0.40
CA LEU A 42 -7.67 1.79 1.05
C LEU A 42 -8.64 2.70 1.79
N HIS A 43 -8.74 3.97 1.41
CA HIS A 43 -9.70 4.90 2.00
C HIS A 43 -11.15 4.50 1.71
N GLU A 44 -11.47 4.20 0.45
CA GLU A 44 -12.84 3.81 0.04
C GLU A 44 -13.27 2.47 0.64
N SER A 45 -12.33 1.58 0.99
CA SER A 45 -12.65 0.34 1.71
C SER A 45 -13.12 0.56 3.15
N GLY A 46 -12.84 1.73 3.73
CA GLY A 46 -13.09 2.00 5.15
C GLY A 46 -12.09 1.34 6.11
N LEU A 47 -11.06 0.65 5.59
CA LEU A 47 -10.04 -0.02 6.41
C LEU A 47 -9.35 0.95 7.37
N ILE A 48 -8.96 2.13 6.86
CA ILE A 48 -8.24 3.13 7.66
C ILE A 48 -9.14 3.62 8.81
N GLU A 49 -10.40 3.93 8.53
CA GLU A 49 -11.34 4.37 9.56
C GLU A 49 -11.61 3.29 10.61
N TYR A 50 -11.75 2.04 10.17
CA TYR A 50 -11.90 0.91 11.06
C TYR A 50 -10.70 0.74 12.00
N ILE A 51 -9.47 0.78 11.48
CA ILE A 51 -8.27 0.70 12.31
C ILE A 51 -8.22 1.87 13.30
N ARG A 52 -8.59 3.08 12.87
CA ARG A 52 -8.65 4.27 13.75
C ARG A 52 -9.59 4.06 14.93
N ILE A 53 -10.78 3.51 14.70
CA ILE A 53 -11.76 3.30 15.76
C ILE A 53 -11.31 2.16 16.70
N GLU A 54 -10.89 1.02 16.15
CA GLU A 54 -10.61 -0.19 16.94
C GLU A 54 -9.30 -0.12 17.74
N LEU A 55 -8.30 0.62 17.24
CA LEU A 55 -6.96 0.66 17.82
C LEU A 55 -6.61 2.02 18.44
N SER A 56 -7.64 2.77 18.86
CA SER A 56 -7.52 4.05 19.57
C SER A 56 -6.75 5.11 18.79
N ASN A 57 -7.11 5.30 17.52
CA ASN A 57 -6.53 6.25 16.58
C ASN A 57 -4.99 6.15 16.50
N PRO A 58 -4.44 5.02 16.01
CA PRO A 58 -3.00 4.77 16.02
C PRO A 58 -2.29 5.47 14.85
N ALA A 59 -0.95 5.51 14.85
CA ALA A 59 -0.23 5.85 13.61
C ALA A 59 -0.34 4.68 12.62
N ILE A 60 -0.63 4.99 11.35
CA ILE A 60 -0.79 3.99 10.30
C ILE A 60 0.12 4.36 9.15
N VAL A 61 0.99 3.43 8.77
CA VAL A 61 1.91 3.60 7.63
C VAL A 61 1.75 2.46 6.66
N LEU A 62 1.43 2.80 5.42
CA LEU A 62 1.43 1.87 4.29
C LEU A 62 2.84 1.81 3.70
N PHE A 63 3.39 0.62 3.54
CA PHE A 63 4.72 0.45 2.98
C PHE A 63 4.76 -0.69 1.94
N GLY A 64 5.97 -1.07 1.50
CA GLY A 64 6.13 -2.16 0.54
C GLY A 64 5.82 -1.78 -0.91
N SER A 65 5.52 -2.78 -1.74
CA SER A 65 5.24 -2.57 -3.18
C SER A 65 3.92 -1.81 -3.41
N TYR A 66 2.92 -2.03 -2.56
CA TYR A 66 1.63 -1.36 -2.63
C TYR A 66 1.75 0.16 -2.42
N ALA A 67 2.60 0.60 -1.48
CA ALA A 67 2.91 2.02 -1.26
C ALA A 67 3.66 2.67 -2.44
N ARG A 68 4.46 1.87 -3.16
CA ARG A 68 5.29 2.33 -4.30
C ARG A 68 4.54 2.27 -5.64
N GLY A 69 3.37 1.64 -5.69
CA GLY A 69 2.63 1.42 -6.94
C GLY A 69 3.25 0.34 -7.83
N GLU A 70 4.12 -0.50 -7.28
CA GLU A 70 4.79 -1.61 -7.98
C GLU A 70 4.08 -2.95 -7.77
N ASP A 71 2.99 -2.97 -7.01
CA ASP A 71 2.20 -4.13 -6.66
C ASP A 71 1.59 -4.83 -7.88
N THR A 72 1.60 -6.15 -7.82
CA THR A 72 0.85 -7.04 -8.71
C THR A 72 -0.49 -7.43 -8.06
N GLU A 73 -1.31 -8.19 -8.78
CA GLU A 73 -2.58 -8.71 -8.24
C GLU A 73 -2.37 -9.65 -7.05
N GLU A 74 -1.24 -10.35 -7.02
CA GLU A 74 -0.84 -11.29 -5.97
C GLU A 74 -0.10 -10.63 -4.80
N SER A 75 0.21 -9.33 -4.89
CA SER A 75 0.93 -8.63 -3.84
C SER A 75 0.04 -8.38 -2.62
N ASP A 76 0.62 -8.59 -1.45
CA ASP A 76 0.00 -8.28 -0.17
C ASP A 76 0.02 -6.76 0.11
N ILE A 77 -0.84 -6.32 1.03
CA ILE A 77 -0.89 -4.94 1.50
C ILE A 77 -0.17 -4.87 2.85
N ASP A 78 1.04 -4.30 2.85
CA ASP A 78 1.85 -4.14 4.06
C ASP A 78 1.49 -2.86 4.82
N ILE A 79 0.99 -3.01 6.04
CA ILE A 79 0.61 -1.91 6.90
C ILE A 79 1.33 -2.03 8.23
N TYR A 80 2.00 -0.96 8.63
CA TYR A 80 2.54 -0.78 9.98
C TYR A 80 1.56 0.04 10.82
N ILE A 81 1.38 -0.38 12.07
CA ILE A 81 0.52 0.26 13.04
C ILE A 81 1.31 0.48 14.32
N GLU A 82 1.50 1.75 14.70
CA GLU A 82 2.08 2.12 16.00
C GLU A 82 0.95 2.38 17.00
N THR A 83 0.79 1.49 17.98
CA THR A 83 -0.28 1.61 18.98
C THR A 83 0.10 0.94 20.30
N PRO A 84 -0.25 1.55 21.45
CA PRO A 84 -0.14 0.87 22.75
C PRO A 84 -1.16 -0.27 22.91
N SER A 85 -2.19 -0.32 22.05
CA SER A 85 -3.24 -1.35 22.09
C SER A 85 -2.70 -2.73 21.77
N LYS A 86 -3.16 -3.73 22.54
CA LYS A 86 -2.88 -5.15 22.29
C LYS A 86 -3.96 -5.82 21.43
N ASN A 87 -5.05 -5.12 21.14
CA ASN A 87 -6.13 -5.64 20.30
C ASN A 87 -5.60 -5.86 18.89
N LYS A 88 -6.07 -6.93 18.22
CA LYS A 88 -5.76 -7.18 16.81
C LYS A 88 -6.97 -6.81 15.96
N ALA A 89 -6.74 -6.05 14.90
CA ALA A 89 -7.76 -5.70 13.93
C ALA A 89 -8.25 -6.95 13.17
N VAL A 90 -9.55 -7.05 12.93
CA VAL A 90 -10.17 -8.14 12.15
C VAL A 90 -10.26 -7.69 10.69
N LEU A 91 -9.41 -8.27 9.84
CA LEU A 91 -9.17 -7.75 8.49
C LEU A 91 -9.89 -8.50 7.37
N ALA A 92 -10.47 -9.69 7.65
CA ALA A 92 -11.01 -10.59 6.64
C ALA A 92 -12.06 -9.95 5.70
N LYS A 93 -12.88 -9.03 6.22
CA LYS A 93 -13.83 -8.25 5.42
C LYS A 93 -13.12 -7.38 4.38
N TYR A 94 -12.06 -6.69 4.79
CA TYR A 94 -11.30 -5.78 3.94
C TYR A 94 -10.43 -6.54 2.94
N GLU A 95 -9.84 -7.67 3.36
CA GLU A 95 -9.09 -8.53 2.45
C GLU A 95 -9.98 -9.04 1.31
N LYS A 96 -11.22 -9.45 1.63
CA LYS A 96 -12.20 -9.86 0.62
C LYS A 96 -12.60 -8.71 -0.31
N GLN A 97 -12.78 -7.50 0.22
CA GLN A 97 -13.16 -6.32 -0.56
C GLN A 97 -12.03 -5.84 -1.47
N LEU A 98 -10.81 -5.80 -0.96
CA LEU A 98 -9.60 -5.39 -1.69
C LEU A 98 -9.03 -6.50 -2.58
N LYS A 99 -9.54 -7.74 -2.42
CA LYS A 99 -9.08 -8.96 -3.09
C LYS A 99 -7.58 -9.23 -2.91
N ARG A 100 -7.05 -8.86 -1.75
CA ARG A 100 -5.63 -8.92 -1.39
C ARG A 100 -5.50 -9.25 0.08
N LYS A 101 -4.45 -9.96 0.48
CA LYS A 101 -4.17 -10.15 1.90
C LYS A 101 -3.61 -8.85 2.48
N ILE A 102 -3.83 -8.65 3.77
CA ILE A 102 -3.33 -7.50 4.50
C ILE A 102 -2.36 -8.00 5.57
N GLN A 103 -1.08 -7.67 5.41
CA GLN A 103 -0.06 -7.98 6.39
C GLN A 103 0.11 -6.81 7.35
N VAL A 104 -0.17 -7.05 8.64
CA VAL A 104 -0.08 -6.01 9.67
C VAL A 104 1.13 -6.22 10.57
N PHE A 105 1.93 -5.17 10.69
CA PHE A 105 3.03 -5.05 11.63
C PHE A 105 2.61 -4.11 12.75
N GLN A 106 2.13 -4.67 13.86
CA GLN A 106 1.64 -3.90 15.00
C GLN A 106 2.67 -3.90 16.13
N HIS A 107 3.15 -2.71 16.47
CA HIS A 107 4.13 -2.50 17.54
C HIS A 107 3.75 -1.30 18.39
N LYS A 108 4.26 -1.22 19.62
CA LYS A 108 4.02 -0.03 20.45
C LYS A 108 4.87 1.15 20.01
N ASN A 109 6.05 0.85 19.46
CA ASN A 109 6.97 1.84 18.96
C ASN A 109 7.81 1.24 17.84
N ILE A 110 8.15 2.04 16.83
CA ILE A 110 9.00 1.63 15.70
C ILE A 110 10.36 1.10 16.15
N LYS A 111 10.88 1.57 17.29
CA LYS A 111 12.14 1.13 17.89
C LYS A 111 12.11 -0.33 18.37
N GLU A 112 10.93 -0.94 18.51
CA GLU A 112 10.79 -2.38 18.82
C GLU A 112 11.12 -3.29 17.63
N ILE A 113 11.19 -2.74 16.40
CA ILE A 113 11.53 -3.51 15.20
C ILE A 113 13.04 -3.70 15.15
N THR A 114 13.48 -4.93 15.39
CA THR A 114 14.90 -5.31 15.35
C THR A 114 15.47 -5.43 13.94
N ASN A 115 14.62 -5.74 12.96
CA ASN A 115 15.03 -5.81 11.57
C ASN A 115 15.14 -4.41 10.96
N LEU A 116 16.37 -3.92 10.83
CA LEU A 116 16.66 -2.59 10.28
C LEU A 116 16.14 -2.39 8.85
N HIS A 117 16.16 -3.43 8.02
CA HIS A 117 15.63 -3.32 6.65
C HIS A 117 14.12 -3.10 6.67
N LEU A 118 13.40 -3.85 7.51
CA LEU A 118 11.96 -3.66 7.71
C LEU A 118 11.64 -2.27 8.27
N ALA A 119 12.36 -1.84 9.31
CA ALA A 119 12.18 -0.52 9.90
C ALA A 119 12.40 0.61 8.87
N ASN A 120 13.45 0.51 8.03
CA ASN A 120 13.69 1.44 6.94
C ASN A 120 12.57 1.43 5.90
N ASN A 121 12.03 0.27 5.54
CA ASN A 121 10.92 0.17 4.61
C ASN A 121 9.65 0.83 5.17
N ILE A 122 9.40 0.69 6.47
CA ILE A 122 8.26 1.33 7.16
C ILE A 122 8.46 2.85 7.22
N ILE A 123 9.62 3.34 7.66
CA ILE A 123 9.89 4.77 7.80
C ILE A 123 9.80 5.50 6.45
N ASN A 124 10.19 4.84 5.35
CA ASN A 124 10.07 5.38 4.00
C ASN A 124 8.68 5.14 3.35
N GLY A 125 7.73 4.61 4.12
CA GLY A 125 6.36 4.37 3.68
C GLY A 125 5.53 5.66 3.59
N LEU A 126 4.23 5.47 3.31
CA LEU A 126 3.23 6.53 3.29
C LEU A 126 2.45 6.53 4.60
N THR A 127 2.55 7.62 5.33
CA THR A 127 1.72 7.82 6.52
C THR A 127 0.27 8.11 6.11
N LEU A 128 -0.64 7.23 6.53
CA LEU A 128 -2.08 7.32 6.24
C LEU A 128 -2.87 7.90 7.41
N ASN A 129 -2.35 7.81 8.64
CA ASN A 129 -2.97 8.39 9.83
C ASN A 129 -1.92 8.70 10.91
N ASN A 130 -2.10 9.82 11.62
CA ASN A 130 -1.15 10.38 12.61
C ASN A 130 0.30 10.40 12.09
N TYR A 131 1.30 10.24 12.95
CA TYR A 131 2.71 10.31 12.61
C TYR A 131 3.52 9.38 13.52
N ILE A 132 4.73 9.02 13.08
CA ILE A 132 5.70 8.24 13.87
C ILE A 132 6.83 9.18 14.27
N GLU A 133 7.24 9.15 15.54
CA GLU A 133 8.40 9.88 16.03
C GLU A 133 9.60 8.93 16.20
N VAL A 134 10.64 9.15 15.40
CA VAL A 134 11.86 8.32 15.43
C VAL A 134 12.90 8.89 16.40
N PHE A 135 13.12 10.21 16.34
CA PHE A 135 14.06 10.93 17.18
C PHE A 135 13.29 11.66 18.28
N THR A 136 13.29 11.08 19.47
CA THR A 136 12.66 11.61 20.69
C THR A 136 13.64 11.46 21.84
#